data_AF-G0PCI0-F1
#
_entry.id   AF-G0PCI0-F1
#
_cell.length_a   1.000
_cell.length_b   1.000
_cell.length_c   1.000
_cell.angle_alpha   90.00
_cell.angle_beta   90.00
_cell.angle_gamma   90.00
#
_symmetry.space_group_name_H-M   'P 1'
#
loop_
_entity.id
_entity.type
_entity.pdbx_description
1 polymer ?
#
loop_
_entity_poly.entity_id
_entity_poly.type
_entity_poly.pdbx_seq_one_letter_code
_entity_poly.pdbx_strand_id
1 'polypeptide(L)'
;MDYKSKRVEILSANTTPEKMDPAELLSISSVEQKINAMELDSRNKLISIKAEQMKNKDFFANHLRSLRQACLAPAEPSAFQLVVEKAEENAKGHSTSESRIQQVLSNSKDKLDQTLEKVKTLQRLIQQDSRSANNEIANREALKSKKREIEEQFKETARQGQEDAKKLKEIKLMELQEQQKKAQERRQRQKENHQLAVKKHRETEVNLHQMKLEVQSLERRQQLHRRLQSPTTATRAAAKRHFNHVSVQSPKKKPSKAVFTAKYDEEHANQSDEESQPKKKYIEVLMSPSKKLASRVMIPEDYQIPKH
;
A
#
# COMPACT_ATOMS: atom_id res chain seq x y z
N MET A 1 70.46 62.09 81.41
CA MET A 1 70.50 63.18 82.41
C MET A 1 69.29 63.00 83.31
N ASP A 2 69.46 62.17 84.34
CA ASP A 2 68.41 61.82 85.29
C ASP A 2 68.14 62.98 86.25
N TYR A 3 67.03 63.67 86.06
CA TYR A 3 66.57 64.66 87.03
C TYR A 3 65.80 63.95 88.15
N LYS A 4 66.51 63.74 89.26
CA LYS A 4 65.93 63.33 90.55
C LYS A 4 64.89 64.37 90.98
N SER A 5 63.63 63.94 91.00
CA SER A 5 62.51 64.68 91.57
C SER A 5 62.71 64.83 93.08
N LYS A 6 62.99 66.05 93.56
CA LYS A 6 63.03 66.35 94.99
C LYS A 6 61.61 66.18 95.54
N ARG A 7 61.42 65.19 96.42
CA ARG A 7 60.25 65.12 97.32
C ARG A 7 60.21 66.42 98.11
N VAL A 8 59.21 67.24 97.84
CA VAL A 8 58.78 68.29 98.76
C VAL A 8 57.90 67.58 99.78
N GLU A 9 58.43 67.37 100.98
CA GLU A 9 57.63 66.99 102.13
C GLU A 9 56.68 68.14 102.45
N ILE A 10 55.42 67.98 102.06
CA ILE A 10 54.34 68.81 102.57
C ILE A 10 54.08 68.29 103.98
N LEU A 11 54.53 69.06 104.98
CA LEU A 11 54.13 68.84 106.38
C LEU A 11 52.62 69.03 106.46
N SER A 12 51.89 67.92 106.38
CA SER A 12 50.46 67.85 106.64
C SER A 12 50.23 68.01 108.13
N ALA A 13 50.07 69.25 108.59
CA ALA A 13 49.45 69.54 109.88
C ALA A 13 47.94 69.27 109.78
N ASN A 14 47.56 68.00 109.68
CA ASN A 14 46.19 67.58 109.94
C ASN A 14 46.06 67.46 111.45
N THR A 15 45.61 68.53 112.09
CA THR A 15 45.04 68.45 113.43
C THR A 15 43.73 67.66 113.32
N THR A 16 43.77 66.38 113.73
CA THR A 16 42.59 65.56 113.97
C THR A 16 41.75 66.21 115.09
N PRO A 17 40.47 66.52 114.85
CA PRO A 17 39.65 67.28 115.79
C PRO A 17 38.97 66.33 116.77
N GLU A 18 39.70 65.75 117.71
CA GLU A 18 39.05 64.93 118.77
C GLU A 18 39.38 65.36 120.21
N LYS A 19 40.03 66.51 120.40
CA LYS A 19 40.09 67.20 121.71
C LYS A 19 40.06 68.72 121.58
N MET A 20 39.14 69.26 120.78
CA MET A 20 38.85 70.70 120.87
C MET A 20 37.42 70.88 121.37
N ASP A 21 37.31 71.68 122.43
CA ASP A 21 36.07 72.08 123.08
C ASP A 21 35.14 72.72 122.02
N PRO A 22 33.84 72.36 121.95
CA PRO A 22 32.89 72.96 121.00
C PRO A 22 32.90 74.49 120.96
N ALA A 23 33.30 75.18 122.05
CA ALA A 23 33.46 76.63 122.07
C ALA A 23 34.69 77.15 121.30
N GLU A 24 35.81 76.41 121.28
CA GLU A 24 37.01 76.80 120.53
C GLU A 24 36.86 76.55 119.02
N LEU A 25 36.10 75.52 118.64
CA LEU A 25 35.69 75.25 117.27
C LEU A 25 34.81 76.35 116.68
N LEU A 26 34.04 77.06 117.52
CA LEU A 26 33.19 78.19 117.15
C LEU A 26 33.85 79.56 117.40
N SER A 27 35.12 79.59 117.83
CA SER A 27 35.85 80.84 117.94
C SER A 27 36.11 81.41 116.54
N ILE A 28 35.94 82.72 116.41
CA ILE A 28 36.05 83.46 115.14
C ILE A 28 37.39 83.14 114.45
N SER A 29 38.48 83.06 115.21
CA SER A 29 39.84 82.71 114.75
C SER A 29 39.93 81.34 114.05
N SER A 30 39.32 80.30 114.62
CA SER A 30 39.33 78.93 114.06
C SER A 30 38.55 78.87 112.74
N VAL A 31 37.39 79.55 112.69
CA VAL A 31 36.57 79.63 111.49
C VAL A 31 37.27 80.43 110.39
N GLU A 32 37.92 81.55 110.72
CA GLU A 32 38.72 82.36 109.79
C GLU A 32 39.90 81.56 109.21
N GLN A 33 40.62 80.80 110.03
CA GLN A 33 41.71 79.93 109.53
C GLN A 33 41.18 78.87 108.56
N LYS A 34 40.02 78.28 108.83
CA LYS A 34 39.42 77.28 107.95
C LYS A 34 38.89 77.89 106.64
N ILE A 35 38.33 79.09 106.69
CA ILE A 35 37.94 79.87 105.50
C ILE A 35 39.19 80.18 104.68
N ASN A 36 40.24 80.72 105.28
CA ASN A 36 41.49 81.03 104.59
C ASN A 36 42.14 79.79 103.95
N ALA A 37 42.08 78.63 104.62
CA ALA A 37 42.57 77.38 104.07
C ALA A 37 41.71 76.90 102.88
N MET A 38 40.38 77.01 102.96
CA MET A 38 39.48 76.69 101.84
C MET A 38 39.64 77.66 100.67
N GLU A 39 39.86 78.95 100.92
CA GLU A 39 40.13 79.93 99.88
C GLU A 39 41.44 79.65 99.16
N LEU A 40 42.49 79.28 99.91
CA LEU A 40 43.79 78.92 99.35
C LEU A 40 43.71 77.62 98.53
N ASP A 41 43.04 76.59 99.04
CA ASP A 41 42.84 75.33 98.32
C ASP A 41 41.99 75.53 97.05
N SER A 42 40.91 76.32 97.14
CA SER A 42 40.06 76.67 95.99
C SER A 42 40.86 77.46 94.94
N ARG A 43 41.70 78.41 95.37
CA ARG A 43 42.58 79.17 94.48
C ARG A 43 43.59 78.27 93.78
N ASN A 44 44.21 77.34 94.49
CA ASN A 44 45.17 76.40 93.91
C ASN A 44 44.50 75.44 92.91
N LYS A 45 43.31 74.92 93.23
CA LYS A 45 42.50 74.10 92.31
C LYS A 45 42.11 74.88 91.06
N LEU A 46 41.67 76.14 91.20
CA LEU A 46 41.33 77.00 90.06
C LEU A 46 42.55 77.29 89.18
N ILE A 47 43.73 77.53 89.76
CA ILE A 47 44.97 77.71 89.01
C ILE A 47 45.35 76.44 88.26
N SER A 48 45.22 75.27 88.89
CA SER A 48 45.49 73.97 88.27
C SER A 48 44.54 73.67 87.10
N ILE A 49 43.22 73.87 87.30
CA ILE A 49 42.20 73.71 86.25
C ILE A 49 42.48 74.67 85.09
N LYS A 50 42.81 75.93 85.39
CA LYS A 50 43.14 76.92 84.34
C LYS A 50 44.40 76.52 83.57
N ALA A 51 45.43 76.02 84.25
CA ALA A 51 46.65 75.54 83.60
C ALA A 51 46.39 74.33 82.69
N GLU A 52 45.56 73.37 83.11
CA GLU A 52 45.14 72.24 82.27
C GLU A 52 44.27 72.69 81.10
N GLN A 53 43.31 73.60 81.33
CA GLN A 53 42.48 74.13 80.25
C GLN A 53 43.31 74.84 79.18
N MET A 54 44.32 75.62 79.57
CA MET A 54 45.22 76.28 78.62
C MET A 54 46.04 75.26 77.82
N LYS A 55 46.60 74.22 78.47
CA LYS A 55 47.31 73.13 77.78
C LYS A 55 46.41 72.37 76.80
N ASN A 56 45.19 72.04 77.21
CA ASN A 56 44.25 71.29 76.39
C ASN A 56 43.76 72.12 75.21
N LYS A 57 43.50 73.42 75.41
CA LYS A 57 43.11 74.34 74.33
C LYS A 57 44.18 74.39 73.23
N ASP A 58 45.44 74.53 73.61
CA ASP A 58 46.55 74.60 72.66
C ASP A 58 46.78 73.25 71.96
N PHE A 59 46.65 72.13 72.67
CA PHE A 59 46.72 70.79 72.10
C PHE A 59 45.64 70.55 71.04
N PHE A 60 44.37 70.82 71.37
CA PHE A 60 43.27 70.63 70.42
C PHE A 60 43.35 71.59 69.24
N ALA A 61 43.74 72.85 69.46
CA ALA A 61 43.93 73.81 68.38
C ALA A 61 45.05 73.39 67.41
N ASN A 62 46.17 72.87 67.92
CA ASN A 62 47.26 72.37 67.09
C ASN A 62 46.90 71.08 66.36
N HIS A 63 46.17 70.17 67.02
CA HIS A 63 45.71 68.92 66.40
C HIS A 63 44.71 69.18 65.26
N LEU A 64 43.75 70.09 65.47
CA LEU A 64 42.81 70.51 64.43
C LEU A 64 43.51 71.23 63.26
N ARG A 65 44.54 72.03 63.54
CA ARG A 65 45.33 72.69 62.49
C ARG A 65 46.11 71.67 61.65
N SER A 66 46.68 70.64 62.29
CA SER A 66 47.40 69.55 61.61
C SER A 66 46.46 68.69 60.74
N LEU A 67 45.30 68.29 61.28
CA LEU A 67 44.27 67.59 60.51
C LEU A 67 43.77 68.42 59.32
N ARG A 68 43.51 69.71 59.54
CA ARG A 68 43.12 70.63 58.47
C ARG A 68 44.19 70.73 57.39
N GLN A 69 45.48 70.78 57.75
CA GLN A 69 46.58 70.78 56.78
C GLN A 69 46.68 69.45 56.02
N ALA A 70 46.47 68.30 56.67
CA ALA A 70 46.49 67.00 56.01
C ALA A 70 45.29 66.81 55.06
N CYS A 71 44.09 67.26 55.45
CA CYS A 71 42.88 67.14 54.64
C CYS A 71 42.78 68.19 53.53
N LEU A 72 43.37 69.37 53.71
CA LEU A 72 43.45 70.43 52.70
C LEU A 72 44.79 70.43 51.97
N ALA A 73 45.68 69.47 52.24
CA ALA A 73 46.88 69.29 51.45
C ALA A 73 46.43 69.05 50.00
N PRO A 74 46.72 69.97 49.06
CA PRO A 74 46.41 69.72 47.68
C PRO A 74 47.14 68.45 47.30
N ALA A 75 46.42 67.45 46.79
CA ALA A 75 47.09 66.32 46.17
C ALA A 75 48.01 66.90 45.10
N GLU A 76 49.28 66.49 45.12
CA GLU A 76 50.29 66.93 44.18
C GLU A 76 49.69 66.95 42.76
N PRO A 77 49.83 68.05 41.98
CA PRO A 77 49.30 68.13 40.62
C PRO A 77 49.71 66.94 39.75
N SER A 78 50.89 66.37 40.00
CA SER A 78 51.41 65.16 39.38
C SER A 78 50.54 63.92 39.65
N ALA A 79 49.99 63.77 40.85
CA ALA A 79 49.10 62.66 41.21
C ALA A 79 47.72 62.80 40.54
N PHE A 80 47.19 64.03 40.44
CA PHE A 80 45.96 64.29 39.69
C PHE A 80 46.14 63.99 38.20
N GLN A 81 47.26 64.43 37.63
CA GLN A 81 47.58 64.19 36.22
C GLN A 81 47.69 62.68 35.93
N LEU A 82 48.34 61.91 36.80
CA LEU A 82 48.42 60.45 36.67
C LEU A 82 47.03 59.77 36.69
N VAL A 83 46.12 60.24 37.54
CA VAL A 83 44.75 59.70 37.63
C VAL A 83 43.96 60.04 36.36
N VAL A 84 44.10 61.27 35.84
CA VAL A 84 43.46 61.69 34.58
C VAL A 84 43.99 60.88 33.40
N GLU A 85 45.32 60.73 33.28
CA GLU A 85 45.95 59.93 32.21
C GLU A 85 45.49 58.47 32.24
N LYS A 86 45.44 57.85 33.42
CA LYS A 86 44.90 56.49 33.58
C LYS A 86 43.41 56.41 33.28
N ALA A 87 42.62 57.42 33.66
CA ALA A 87 41.19 57.45 33.34
C ALA A 87 40.95 57.57 31.83
N GLU A 88 41.72 58.40 31.13
CA GLU A 88 41.67 58.51 29.67
C GLU A 88 42.13 57.24 28.97
N GLU A 89 43.19 56.60 29.45
CA GLU A 89 43.66 55.31 28.91
C GLU A 89 42.59 54.23 29.09
N ASN A 90 41.97 54.15 30.26
CA ASN A 90 40.85 53.23 30.52
C ASN A 90 39.64 53.55 29.64
N ALA A 91 39.28 54.82 29.45
CA ALA A 91 38.17 55.22 28.59
C ALA A 91 38.42 54.82 27.12
N LYS A 92 39.65 55.02 26.61
CA LYS A 92 40.07 54.54 25.29
C LYS A 92 40.01 53.01 25.21
N GLY A 93 40.48 52.31 26.24
CA GLY A 93 40.38 50.86 26.37
C GLY A 93 38.93 50.37 26.30
N HIS A 94 38.01 50.99 27.04
CA HIS A 94 36.59 50.67 27.00
C HIS A 94 35.96 50.93 25.61
N SER A 95 36.27 52.06 24.97
CA SER A 95 35.75 52.37 23.63
C SER A 95 36.20 51.33 22.58
N THR A 96 37.47 50.91 22.61
CA THR A 96 37.96 49.87 21.69
C THR A 96 37.30 48.51 21.95
N SER A 97 37.06 48.17 23.22
CA SER A 97 36.33 46.95 23.60
C SER A 97 34.89 47.00 23.10
N GLU A 98 34.19 48.12 23.27
CA GLU A 98 32.83 48.33 22.78
C GLU A 98 32.76 48.18 21.25
N SER A 99 33.70 48.79 20.52
CA SER A 99 33.78 48.64 19.07
C SER A 99 33.96 47.18 18.64
N ARG A 100 34.82 46.42 19.33
CA ARG A 100 34.99 44.97 19.08
C ARG A 100 33.71 44.19 19.38
N ILE A 101 33.02 44.50 20.47
CA ILE A 101 31.74 43.86 20.82
C ILE A 101 30.70 44.14 19.73
N GLN A 102 30.57 45.39 19.29
CA GLN A 102 29.65 45.77 18.22
C GLN A 102 29.99 45.04 16.91
N GLN A 103 31.27 44.91 16.56
CA GLN A 103 31.69 44.16 15.39
C GLN A 103 31.33 42.67 15.48
N VAL A 104 31.55 42.04 16.65
CA VAL A 104 31.17 40.64 16.88
C VAL A 104 29.65 40.46 16.80
N LEU A 105 28.88 41.38 17.37
CA LEU A 105 27.42 41.36 17.30
C LEU A 105 26.93 41.51 15.86
N SER A 106 27.51 42.41 15.07
CA SER A 106 27.18 42.56 13.65
C SER A 106 27.47 41.28 12.87
N ASN A 107 28.67 40.73 13.03
CA ASN A 107 29.06 39.48 12.37
C ASN A 107 28.17 38.30 12.77
N SER A 108 27.74 38.24 14.03
CA SER A 108 26.83 37.21 14.53
C SER A 108 25.43 37.36 13.92
N LYS A 109 24.92 38.61 13.86
CA LYS A 109 23.65 38.94 13.23
C LYS A 109 23.65 38.53 11.76
N ASP A 110 24.69 38.88 10.99
CA ASP A 110 24.78 38.52 9.57
C ASP A 110 24.79 37.01 9.35
N LYS A 111 25.49 36.25 10.22
CA LYS A 111 25.49 34.78 10.18
C LYS A 111 24.11 34.20 10.51
N LEU A 112 23.41 34.78 11.48
CA LEU A 112 22.06 34.36 11.85
C LEU A 112 21.08 34.64 10.71
N ASP A 113 21.16 35.80 10.08
CA ASP A 113 20.31 36.17 8.94
C ASP A 113 20.56 35.24 7.74
N GLN A 114 21.82 34.93 7.42
CA GLN A 114 22.16 33.94 6.39
C GLN A 114 21.62 32.54 6.73
N THR A 115 21.69 32.13 8.00
CA THR A 115 21.17 30.83 8.45
C THR A 115 19.66 30.80 8.34
N LEU A 116 18.98 31.88 8.71
CA LEU A 116 17.53 32.01 8.61
C LEU A 116 17.07 31.89 7.16
N GLU A 117 17.74 32.52 6.20
CA GLU A 117 17.40 32.39 4.78
C GLU A 117 17.63 30.96 4.25
N LYS A 118 18.69 30.28 4.69
CA LYS A 118 18.89 28.85 4.38
C LYS A 118 17.75 27.99 4.94
N VAL A 119 17.33 28.22 6.18
CA VAL A 119 16.22 27.49 6.81
C VAL A 119 14.90 27.75 6.08
N LYS A 120 14.59 29.00 5.71
CA LYS A 120 13.40 29.33 4.90
C LYS A 120 13.42 28.62 3.54
N THR A 121 14.59 28.53 2.91
CA THR A 121 14.74 27.84 1.62
C THR A 121 14.49 26.34 1.77
N LEU A 122 15.08 25.71 2.79
CA LEU A 122 14.82 24.30 3.11
C LEU A 122 13.35 24.04 3.44
N GLN A 123 12.71 24.94 4.19
CA GLN A 123 11.28 24.83 4.48
C GLN A 123 10.43 24.82 3.19
N ARG A 124 10.73 25.70 2.23
CA ARG A 124 10.02 25.72 0.93
C ARG A 124 10.24 24.41 0.15
N LEU A 125 11.47 23.89 0.14
CA LEU A 125 11.80 22.62 -0.52
C LEU A 125 11.01 21.46 0.13
N ILE A 126 11.01 21.36 1.46
CA ILE A 126 10.24 20.34 2.19
C ILE A 126 8.75 20.43 1.87
N GLN A 127 8.19 21.65 1.78
CA GLN A 127 6.79 21.83 1.41
C GLN A 127 6.50 21.39 -0.03
N GLN A 128 7.40 21.67 -0.97
CA GLN A 128 7.28 21.23 -2.36
C GLN A 128 7.37 19.71 -2.47
N ASP A 129 8.35 19.09 -1.82
CA ASP A 129 8.55 17.64 -1.81
C ASP A 129 7.35 16.93 -1.16
N SER A 130 6.82 17.48 -0.07
CA SER A 130 5.61 16.95 0.59
C SER A 130 4.40 16.98 -0.35
N ARG A 131 4.19 18.07 -1.10
CA ARG A 131 3.12 18.14 -2.11
C ARG A 131 3.35 17.14 -3.23
N SER A 132 4.59 16.99 -3.71
CA SER A 132 4.93 16.01 -4.75
C SER A 132 4.66 14.57 -4.28
N ALA A 133 5.08 14.23 -3.06
CA ALA A 133 4.85 12.92 -2.47
C ALA A 133 3.35 12.62 -2.31
N ASN A 134 2.55 13.60 -1.86
CA ASN A 134 1.09 13.44 -1.76
C ASN A 134 0.45 13.20 -3.14
N ASN A 135 0.88 13.91 -4.17
CA ASN A 135 0.42 13.69 -5.54
C ASN A 135 0.80 12.29 -6.04
N GLU A 136 2.01 11.81 -5.72
CA GLU A 136 2.45 10.47 -6.09
C GLU A 136 1.61 9.39 -5.38
N ILE A 137 1.28 9.58 -4.11
CA ILE A 137 0.38 8.70 -3.36
C ILE A 137 -1.00 8.64 -4.03
N ALA A 138 -1.60 9.80 -4.34
CA ALA A 138 -2.89 9.87 -5.02
C ALA A 138 -2.85 9.17 -6.40
N ASN A 139 -1.79 9.39 -7.18
CA ASN A 139 -1.60 8.72 -8.46
C ASN A 139 -1.46 7.21 -8.31
N ARG A 140 -0.73 6.74 -7.29
CA ARG A 140 -0.57 5.32 -7.01
C ARG A 140 -1.90 4.68 -6.59
N GLU A 141 -2.72 5.37 -5.82
CA GLU A 141 -4.06 4.89 -5.45
C GLU A 141 -4.99 4.83 -6.65
N ALA A 142 -4.98 5.85 -7.51
CA ALA A 142 -5.73 5.85 -8.77
C ALA A 142 -5.31 4.69 -9.69
N LEU A 143 -4.00 4.42 -9.81
CA LEU A 143 -3.49 3.29 -10.58
C LEU A 143 -3.90 1.94 -9.97
N LYS A 144 -3.90 1.80 -8.65
CA LYS A 144 -4.40 0.59 -7.97
C LYS A 144 -5.89 0.37 -8.26
N SER A 145 -6.69 1.44 -8.23
CA SER A 145 -8.13 1.37 -8.55
C SER A 145 -8.35 0.96 -10.01
N LYS A 146 -7.67 1.61 -10.97
CA LYS A 146 -7.73 1.23 -12.40
C LYS A 146 -7.29 -0.21 -12.64
N LYS A 147 -6.24 -0.67 -11.95
CA LYS A 147 -5.79 -2.06 -12.06
C LYS A 147 -6.89 -3.04 -11.62
N ARG A 148 -7.58 -2.77 -10.51
CA ARG A 148 -8.70 -3.60 -10.04
C ARG A 148 -9.86 -3.60 -11.03
N GLU A 149 -10.21 -2.43 -11.56
CA GLU A 149 -11.24 -2.29 -12.59
C GLU A 149 -10.92 -3.14 -13.84
N ILE A 150 -9.69 -3.08 -14.34
CA ILE A 150 -9.23 -3.89 -15.47
C ILE A 150 -9.27 -5.39 -15.14
N GLU A 151 -8.85 -5.78 -13.93
CA GLU A 151 -8.92 -7.18 -13.49
C GLU A 151 -10.35 -7.70 -13.43
N GLU A 152 -11.31 -6.87 -13.00
CA GLU A 152 -12.74 -7.20 -12.99
C GLU A 152 -13.30 -7.31 -14.42
N GLN A 153 -12.99 -6.34 -15.29
CA GLN A 153 -13.37 -6.39 -16.70
C GLN A 153 -12.82 -7.63 -17.42
N PHE A 154 -11.57 -8.01 -17.13
CA PHE A 154 -10.96 -9.20 -17.70
C PHE A 154 -11.66 -10.48 -17.24
N LYS A 155 -12.01 -10.58 -15.95
CA LYS A 155 -12.78 -11.71 -15.41
C LYS A 155 -14.15 -11.82 -16.07
N GLU A 156 -14.85 -10.70 -16.24
CA GLU A 156 -16.17 -10.71 -16.87
C GLU A 156 -16.09 -11.09 -18.36
N THR A 157 -15.10 -10.55 -19.08
CA THR A 157 -14.85 -10.91 -20.48
C THR A 157 -14.52 -12.40 -20.63
N ALA A 158 -13.72 -12.95 -19.70
CA ALA A 158 -13.40 -14.38 -19.69
C ALA A 158 -14.65 -15.24 -19.42
N ARG A 159 -15.52 -14.82 -18.50
CA ARG A 159 -16.81 -15.48 -18.22
C ARG A 159 -17.71 -15.48 -19.45
N GLN A 160 -17.85 -14.32 -20.10
CA GLN A 160 -18.65 -14.17 -21.31
C GLN A 160 -18.09 -15.03 -22.47
N GLY A 161 -16.77 -15.07 -22.64
CA GLY A 161 -16.13 -15.96 -23.62
C GLY A 161 -16.41 -17.45 -23.36
N GLN A 162 -16.47 -17.88 -22.09
CA GLN A 162 -16.85 -19.25 -21.75
C GLN A 162 -18.34 -19.53 -22.03
N GLU A 163 -19.22 -18.58 -21.75
CA GLU A 163 -20.66 -18.70 -22.05
C GLU A 163 -20.90 -18.79 -23.56
N ASP A 164 -20.23 -17.95 -24.35
CA ASP A 164 -20.34 -17.95 -25.81
C ASP A 164 -19.76 -19.24 -26.41
N ALA A 165 -18.67 -19.77 -25.86
CA ALA A 165 -18.14 -21.07 -26.26
C ALA A 165 -19.12 -22.22 -25.98
N LYS A 166 -19.89 -22.16 -24.88
CA LYS A 166 -20.96 -23.14 -24.59
C LYS A 166 -22.11 -23.03 -25.58
N LYS A 167 -22.62 -21.80 -25.81
CA LYS A 167 -23.69 -21.55 -26.80
C LYS A 167 -23.28 -22.02 -28.20
N LEU A 168 -22.03 -21.78 -28.60
CA LEU A 168 -21.52 -22.21 -29.90
C LEU A 168 -21.46 -23.75 -30.03
N LYS A 169 -21.14 -24.46 -28.94
CA LYS A 169 -21.21 -25.93 -28.92
C LYS A 169 -22.65 -26.43 -29.06
N GLU A 170 -23.59 -25.80 -28.37
CA GLU A 170 -25.02 -26.15 -28.44
C GLU A 170 -25.58 -25.90 -29.85
N ILE A 171 -25.26 -24.76 -30.46
CA ILE A 171 -25.66 -24.45 -31.85
C ILE A 171 -25.11 -25.50 -32.81
N LYS A 172 -23.82 -25.84 -32.73
CA LYS A 172 -23.21 -26.87 -33.59
C LYS A 172 -23.87 -28.24 -33.41
N LEU A 173 -24.26 -28.59 -32.19
CA LEU A 173 -24.98 -29.83 -31.92
C LEU A 173 -26.38 -29.82 -32.57
N MET A 174 -27.11 -28.72 -32.43
CA MET A 174 -28.42 -28.56 -33.06
C MET A 174 -28.34 -28.59 -34.59
N GLU A 175 -27.36 -27.90 -35.19
CA GLU A 175 -27.11 -27.92 -36.63
C GLU A 175 -26.80 -29.34 -37.13
N LEU A 176 -25.98 -30.10 -36.39
CA LEU A 176 -25.68 -31.50 -36.72
C LEU A 176 -26.93 -32.38 -36.68
N GLN A 177 -27.75 -32.24 -35.65
CA GLN A 177 -29.02 -32.98 -35.53
C GLN A 177 -29.99 -32.63 -36.66
N GLU A 178 -30.10 -31.34 -37.02
CA GLU A 178 -30.94 -30.89 -38.12
C GLU A 178 -30.45 -31.45 -39.47
N GLN A 179 -29.14 -31.46 -39.70
CA GLN A 179 -28.56 -32.05 -40.90
C GLN A 179 -28.83 -33.56 -40.99
N GLN A 180 -28.68 -34.29 -39.88
CA GLN A 180 -29.00 -35.72 -39.81
C GLN A 180 -30.48 -35.97 -40.11
N LYS A 181 -31.39 -35.18 -39.52
CA LYS A 181 -32.83 -35.27 -39.79
C LYS A 181 -33.14 -35.01 -41.27
N LYS A 182 -32.60 -33.93 -41.86
CA LYS A 182 -32.76 -33.63 -43.29
C LYS A 182 -32.21 -34.76 -44.18
N ALA A 183 -31.10 -35.39 -43.80
CA ALA A 183 -30.54 -36.53 -44.52
C ALA A 183 -31.44 -37.78 -44.42
N GLN A 184 -32.00 -38.06 -43.24
CA GLN A 184 -32.94 -39.15 -43.04
C GLN A 184 -34.24 -38.93 -43.82
N GLU A 185 -34.81 -37.73 -43.81
CA GLU A 185 -35.98 -37.36 -44.60
C GLU A 185 -35.72 -37.55 -46.10
N ARG A 186 -34.55 -37.15 -46.61
CA ARG A 186 -34.15 -37.38 -48.00
C ARG A 186 -34.06 -38.87 -48.34
N ARG A 187 -33.44 -39.68 -47.48
CA ARG A 187 -33.36 -41.14 -47.66
C ARG A 187 -34.75 -41.78 -47.68
N GLN A 188 -35.65 -41.33 -46.80
CA GLN A 188 -37.02 -41.83 -46.75
C GLN A 188 -37.78 -41.49 -48.04
N ARG A 189 -37.71 -40.23 -48.52
CA ARG A 189 -38.30 -39.83 -49.81
C ARG A 189 -37.74 -40.65 -50.98
N GLN A 190 -36.44 -40.94 -50.99
CA GLN A 190 -35.84 -41.81 -52.02
C GLN A 190 -36.39 -43.25 -51.96
N LYS A 191 -36.55 -43.81 -50.76
CA LYS A 191 -37.17 -45.15 -50.58
C LYS A 191 -38.61 -45.16 -51.08
N GLU A 192 -39.41 -44.17 -50.70
CA GLU A 192 -40.81 -44.03 -51.15
C GLU A 192 -40.90 -43.88 -52.67
N ASN A 193 -40.06 -43.04 -53.28
CA ASN A 193 -39.98 -42.88 -54.73
C ASN A 193 -39.58 -44.17 -55.44
N HIS A 194 -38.60 -44.91 -54.89
CA HIS A 194 -38.20 -46.21 -55.44
C HIS A 194 -39.34 -47.23 -55.35
N GLN A 195 -40.03 -47.32 -54.21
CA GLN A 195 -41.19 -48.21 -54.06
C GLN A 195 -42.31 -47.85 -55.04
N LEU A 196 -42.58 -46.57 -55.26
CA LEU A 196 -43.55 -46.11 -56.25
C LEU A 196 -43.12 -46.50 -57.67
N ALA A 197 -41.84 -46.32 -58.02
CA ALA A 197 -41.30 -46.72 -59.31
C ALA A 197 -41.40 -48.24 -59.53
N VAL A 198 -41.09 -49.06 -58.52
CA VAL A 198 -41.22 -50.52 -58.58
C VAL A 198 -42.68 -50.94 -58.76
N LYS A 199 -43.63 -50.30 -58.05
CA LYS A 199 -45.06 -50.57 -58.24
C LYS A 199 -45.51 -50.26 -59.66
N LYS A 200 -45.16 -49.08 -60.19
CA LYS A 200 -45.46 -48.70 -61.58
C LYS A 200 -44.84 -49.68 -62.59
N HIS A 201 -43.59 -50.10 -62.38
CA HIS A 201 -42.94 -51.07 -63.24
C HIS A 201 -43.72 -52.41 -63.27
N ARG A 202 -44.10 -52.93 -62.10
CA ARG A 202 -44.90 -54.16 -62.01
C ARG A 202 -46.25 -54.02 -62.71
N GLU A 203 -46.94 -52.89 -62.53
CA GLU A 203 -48.19 -52.60 -63.26
C GLU A 203 -47.96 -52.60 -64.77
N THR A 204 -46.88 -51.98 -65.26
CA THR A 204 -46.55 -52.00 -66.68
C THR A 204 -46.18 -53.39 -67.20
N GLU A 205 -45.51 -54.23 -66.41
CA GLU A 205 -45.21 -55.62 -66.78
C GLU A 205 -46.48 -56.46 -66.89
N VAL A 206 -47.43 -56.30 -65.96
CA VAL A 206 -48.73 -56.98 -66.01
C VAL A 206 -49.51 -56.51 -67.24
N ASN A 207 -49.58 -55.21 -67.50
CA ASN A 207 -50.25 -54.66 -68.67
C ASN A 207 -49.62 -55.17 -69.98
N LEU A 208 -48.29 -55.22 -70.06
CA LEU A 208 -47.58 -55.77 -71.22
C LEU A 208 -47.88 -57.26 -71.41
N HIS A 209 -47.94 -58.03 -70.33
CA HIS A 209 -48.30 -59.44 -70.38
C HIS A 209 -49.73 -59.63 -70.90
N GLN A 210 -50.68 -58.82 -70.42
CA GLN A 210 -52.07 -58.85 -70.87
C GLN A 210 -52.20 -58.45 -72.34
N MET A 211 -51.51 -57.39 -72.78
CA MET A 211 -51.44 -57.03 -74.21
C MET A 211 -50.87 -58.16 -75.06
N LYS A 212 -49.81 -58.85 -74.62
CA LYS A 212 -49.26 -60.02 -75.34
C LYS A 212 -50.29 -61.14 -75.47
N LEU A 213 -51.05 -61.41 -74.41
CA LEU A 213 -52.14 -62.40 -74.44
C LEU A 213 -53.26 -61.98 -75.42
N GLU A 214 -53.64 -60.70 -75.42
CA GLU A 214 -54.64 -60.16 -76.34
C GLU A 214 -54.19 -60.27 -77.79
N VAL A 215 -52.94 -59.88 -78.10
CA VAL A 215 -52.34 -60.04 -79.43
C VAL A 215 -52.34 -61.50 -79.87
N GLN A 216 -51.89 -62.43 -79.02
CA GLN A 216 -51.97 -63.87 -79.32
C GLN A 216 -53.41 -64.36 -79.55
N SER A 217 -54.39 -63.80 -78.83
CA SER A 217 -55.81 -64.12 -79.04
C SER A 217 -56.32 -63.62 -80.38
N LEU A 218 -55.87 -62.43 -80.81
CA LEU A 218 -56.21 -61.81 -82.08
C LEU A 218 -55.55 -62.56 -83.24
N GLU A 219 -54.27 -62.91 -83.12
CA GLU A 219 -53.56 -63.75 -84.09
C GLU A 219 -54.23 -65.12 -84.24
N ARG A 220 -54.60 -65.77 -83.12
CA ARG A 220 -55.38 -67.03 -83.14
C ARG A 220 -56.73 -66.86 -83.83
N ARG A 221 -57.45 -65.77 -83.55
CA ARG A 221 -58.73 -65.44 -84.22
C ARG A 221 -58.52 -65.19 -85.71
N GLN A 222 -57.49 -64.45 -86.11
CA GLN A 222 -57.15 -64.22 -87.52
C GLN A 222 -56.78 -65.53 -88.23
N GLN A 223 -55.97 -66.39 -87.62
CA GLN A 223 -55.65 -67.72 -88.17
C GLN A 223 -56.91 -68.59 -88.32
N LEU A 224 -57.79 -68.59 -87.32
CA LEU A 224 -59.08 -69.28 -87.40
C LEU A 224 -59.95 -68.72 -88.54
N HIS A 225 -60.04 -67.40 -88.65
CA HIS A 225 -60.81 -66.73 -89.69
C HIS A 225 -60.28 -67.08 -91.10
N ARG A 226 -58.95 -67.09 -91.29
CA ARG A 226 -58.32 -67.59 -92.53
C ARG A 226 -58.71 -69.04 -92.85
N ARG A 227 -58.69 -69.93 -91.84
CA ARG A 227 -59.12 -71.34 -92.00
C ARG A 227 -60.60 -71.49 -92.35
N LEU A 228 -61.45 -70.58 -91.86
CA LEU A 228 -62.89 -70.58 -92.14
C LEU A 228 -63.23 -70.00 -93.52
N GLN A 229 -62.50 -68.98 -94.00
CA GLN A 229 -62.73 -68.39 -95.32
C GLN A 229 -62.26 -69.29 -96.48
N SER A 230 -61.24 -70.14 -96.27
CA SER A 230 -60.77 -71.10 -97.27
C SER A 230 -60.53 -72.49 -96.64
N PRO A 231 -61.58 -73.27 -96.32
CA PRO A 231 -61.45 -74.53 -95.61
C PRO A 231 -60.82 -75.62 -96.49
N THR A 232 -59.66 -76.13 -96.05
CA THR A 232 -59.01 -77.29 -96.67
C THR A 232 -59.79 -78.57 -96.40
N THR A 233 -59.59 -79.61 -97.21
CA THR A 233 -60.26 -80.92 -97.08
C THR A 233 -60.07 -81.54 -95.69
N ALA A 234 -58.90 -81.37 -95.08
CA ALA A 234 -58.63 -81.79 -93.70
C ALA A 234 -59.48 -81.06 -92.65
N THR A 235 -59.70 -79.76 -92.80
CA THR A 235 -60.54 -78.97 -91.87
C THR A 235 -62.02 -79.35 -91.98
N ARG A 236 -62.49 -79.66 -93.19
CA ARG A 236 -63.86 -80.15 -93.44
C ARG A 236 -64.14 -81.52 -92.78
N ALA A 237 -63.15 -82.42 -92.79
CA ALA A 237 -63.26 -83.74 -92.16
C ALA A 237 -63.28 -83.67 -90.61
N ALA A 238 -62.51 -82.75 -90.01
CA ALA A 238 -62.47 -82.57 -88.55
C ALA A 238 -63.76 -81.95 -87.98
N ALA A 239 -64.37 -80.99 -88.70
CA ALA A 239 -65.63 -80.38 -88.29
C ALA A 239 -66.79 -81.39 -88.23
N LYS A 240 -66.84 -82.34 -89.18
CA LYS A 240 -67.81 -83.45 -89.15
C LYS A 240 -67.62 -84.40 -87.97
N ARG A 241 -66.39 -84.57 -87.46
CA ARG A 241 -66.12 -85.41 -86.28
C ARG A 241 -66.50 -84.73 -84.96
N HIS A 242 -66.50 -83.39 -84.90
CA HIS A 242 -66.82 -82.64 -83.68
C HIS A 242 -68.32 -82.49 -83.38
N PHE A 243 -69.22 -82.75 -84.34
CA PHE A 243 -70.68 -82.72 -84.11
C PHE A 243 -71.23 -83.93 -83.32
N ASN A 244 -70.41 -84.96 -83.04
CA ASN A 244 -70.83 -86.20 -82.36
C ASN A 244 -70.24 -86.41 -80.96
N HIS A 245 -69.51 -85.45 -80.38
CA HIS A 245 -68.95 -85.61 -79.03
C HIS A 245 -69.16 -84.36 -78.17
N VAL A 246 -70.27 -84.36 -77.41
CA VAL A 246 -70.42 -83.57 -76.20
C VAL A 246 -69.86 -84.37 -75.02
N SER A 247 -69.12 -83.67 -74.16
CA SER A 247 -68.52 -84.10 -72.88
C SER A 247 -67.21 -84.88 -72.95
N VAL A 248 -66.10 -84.17 -72.68
CA VAL A 248 -64.98 -84.75 -71.94
C VAL A 248 -64.62 -83.76 -70.84
N GLN A 249 -64.90 -84.19 -69.61
CA GLN A 249 -64.47 -83.53 -68.37
C GLN A 249 -62.95 -83.28 -68.42
N SER A 250 -62.55 -82.04 -68.19
CA SER A 250 -61.14 -81.70 -68.04
C SER A 250 -60.60 -82.31 -66.74
N PRO A 251 -59.48 -83.07 -66.77
CA PRO A 251 -58.91 -83.59 -65.54
C PRO A 251 -58.28 -82.45 -64.73
N LYS A 252 -58.75 -82.29 -63.49
CA LYS A 252 -58.15 -81.42 -62.46
C LYS A 252 -56.70 -81.88 -62.20
N LYS A 253 -55.72 -81.25 -62.85
CA LYS A 253 -54.32 -81.34 -62.43
C LYS A 253 -54.10 -80.43 -61.23
N LYS A 254 -53.83 -81.04 -60.07
CA LYS A 254 -53.29 -80.38 -58.87
C LYS A 254 -51.87 -79.88 -59.20
N PRO A 255 -51.49 -78.64 -58.85
CA PRO A 255 -50.09 -78.24 -58.92
C PRO A 255 -49.31 -78.95 -57.80
N SER A 256 -48.27 -79.68 -58.18
CA SER A 256 -47.30 -80.26 -57.25
C SER A 256 -46.57 -79.13 -56.52
N LYS A 257 -46.67 -79.11 -55.18
CA LYS A 257 -45.78 -78.36 -54.30
C LYS A 257 -44.35 -78.90 -54.50
N ALA A 258 -43.57 -78.26 -55.36
CA ALA A 258 -42.12 -78.35 -55.28
C ALA A 258 -41.70 -77.45 -54.12
N VAL A 259 -41.36 -78.09 -53.00
CA VAL A 259 -40.75 -77.43 -51.86
C VAL A 259 -39.31 -77.10 -52.27
N PHE A 260 -39.04 -75.83 -52.52
CA PHE A 260 -37.69 -75.31 -52.65
C PHE A 260 -37.20 -74.98 -51.23
N THR A 261 -36.48 -75.91 -50.59
CA THR A 261 -35.70 -75.60 -49.38
C THR A 261 -34.34 -75.06 -49.82
N ALA A 262 -34.26 -73.77 -50.12
CA ALA A 262 -33.00 -73.06 -49.92
C ALA A 262 -32.88 -72.80 -48.42
N LYS A 263 -31.85 -73.38 -47.80
CA LYS A 263 -31.43 -72.99 -46.46
C LYS A 263 -31.10 -71.50 -46.49
N TYR A 264 -31.89 -70.72 -45.76
CA TYR A 264 -31.61 -69.34 -45.41
C TYR A 264 -31.14 -69.40 -43.97
N ASP A 265 -29.83 -69.34 -43.76
CA ASP A 265 -29.27 -69.09 -42.43
C ASP A 265 -29.32 -67.57 -42.20
N GLU A 266 -30.40 -67.12 -41.56
CA GLU A 266 -30.43 -65.87 -40.79
C GLU A 266 -30.31 -66.26 -39.32
N GLU A 267 -29.08 -66.28 -38.80
CA GLU A 267 -28.86 -65.92 -37.41
C GLU A 267 -28.32 -64.49 -37.37
N HIS A 268 -29.22 -63.57 -37.03
CA HIS A 268 -28.82 -62.35 -36.36
C HIS A 268 -28.58 -62.68 -34.89
N ALA A 269 -27.33 -62.59 -34.44
CA ALA A 269 -27.02 -62.33 -33.04
C ALA A 269 -25.86 -61.34 -32.97
N ASN A 270 -26.28 -60.09 -32.71
CA ASN A 270 -25.51 -58.97 -32.18
C ASN A 270 -24.16 -59.35 -31.54
N GLN A 271 -23.06 -58.97 -32.18
CA GLN A 271 -21.86 -58.56 -31.47
C GLN A 271 -21.39 -57.22 -32.03
N SER A 272 -21.44 -56.24 -31.13
CA SER A 272 -20.80 -54.94 -31.23
C SER A 272 -19.30 -55.12 -31.43
N ASP A 273 -18.82 -55.02 -32.66
CA ASP A 273 -17.41 -54.81 -32.94
C ASP A 273 -17.13 -53.30 -33.06
N GLU A 274 -17.05 -52.70 -31.89
CA GLU A 274 -16.31 -51.47 -31.65
C GLU A 274 -14.84 -51.86 -31.41
N GLU A 275 -14.04 -52.02 -32.47
CA GLU A 275 -12.57 -51.92 -32.39
C GLU A 275 -12.01 -51.90 -33.83
N SER A 276 -11.33 -50.84 -34.28
CA SER A 276 -9.95 -50.61 -33.86
C SER A 276 -9.47 -49.25 -34.38
N GLN A 277 -9.59 -48.21 -33.56
CA GLN A 277 -8.63 -47.11 -33.60
C GLN A 277 -7.42 -47.53 -32.76
N PRO A 278 -6.17 -47.26 -33.19
CA PRO A 278 -5.02 -47.59 -32.38
C PRO A 278 -5.07 -46.79 -31.09
N LYS A 279 -5.27 -47.49 -29.96
CA LYS A 279 -5.18 -46.93 -28.60
C LYS A 279 -3.74 -46.44 -28.39
N LYS A 280 -3.49 -45.16 -28.65
CA LYS A 280 -2.23 -44.49 -28.26
C LYS A 280 -2.17 -44.50 -26.74
N LYS A 281 -1.25 -45.29 -26.19
CA LYS A 281 -0.94 -45.31 -24.75
C LYS A 281 -0.09 -44.08 -24.45
N TYR A 282 -0.49 -43.31 -23.46
CA TYR A 282 0.21 -42.13 -23.00
C TYR A 282 0.70 -42.37 -21.58
N ILE A 283 1.94 -41.97 -21.29
CA ILE A 283 2.49 -41.97 -19.94
C ILE A 283 2.38 -40.55 -19.39
N GLU A 284 1.90 -40.41 -18.16
CA GLU A 284 1.93 -39.13 -17.44
C GLU A 284 3.37 -38.88 -16.93
N VAL A 285 4.00 -37.81 -17.42
CA VAL A 285 5.34 -37.42 -16.97
C VAL A 285 5.26 -36.00 -16.39
N LEU A 286 5.73 -35.84 -15.14
CA LEU A 286 5.91 -34.51 -14.56
C LEU A 286 7.19 -33.89 -15.12
N MET A 287 7.04 -32.89 -15.98
CA MET A 287 8.16 -32.09 -16.48
C MET A 287 8.08 -30.68 -15.90
N SER A 288 9.19 -30.23 -15.31
CA SER A 288 9.32 -28.91 -14.70
C SER A 288 10.38 -28.10 -15.45
N PRO A 289 10.02 -27.10 -16.26
CA PRO A 289 11.00 -26.18 -16.85
C PRO A 289 11.57 -25.17 -15.83
N SER A 290 11.03 -25.11 -14.61
CA SER A 290 11.51 -24.25 -13.52
C SER A 290 11.21 -24.87 -12.17
N LYS A 291 12.20 -24.90 -11.25
CA LYS A 291 12.24 -25.57 -9.93
C LYS A 291 11.03 -25.32 -8.98
N LYS A 292 10.03 -24.52 -9.37
CA LYS A 292 8.94 -24.08 -8.49
C LYS A 292 7.55 -24.60 -8.86
N LEU A 293 7.29 -25.10 -10.07
CA LEU A 293 5.97 -25.66 -10.44
C LEU A 293 6.13 -26.79 -11.47
N ALA A 294 5.70 -27.99 -11.10
CA ALA A 294 5.69 -29.12 -12.02
C ALA A 294 4.43 -29.09 -12.89
N SER A 295 4.60 -29.21 -14.21
CA SER A 295 3.50 -29.26 -15.18
C SER A 295 3.28 -30.70 -15.64
N ARG A 296 2.01 -31.14 -15.70
CA ARG A 296 1.62 -32.49 -16.13
C ARG A 296 1.53 -32.53 -17.64
N VAL A 297 2.33 -33.37 -18.28
CA VAL A 297 2.35 -33.52 -19.74
C VAL A 297 2.15 -35.00 -20.09
N MET A 298 1.24 -35.26 -21.04
CA MET A 298 0.96 -36.60 -21.57
C MET A 298 1.84 -36.84 -22.79
N ILE A 299 2.74 -37.84 -22.73
CA ILE A 299 3.65 -38.16 -23.83
C ILE A 299 3.34 -39.58 -24.35
N PRO A 300 3.31 -39.81 -25.68
CA PRO A 300 3.13 -41.16 -26.24
C PRO A 300 4.26 -42.10 -25.78
N GLU A 301 3.94 -43.38 -25.52
CA GLU A 301 4.92 -44.40 -25.07
C GLU A 301 6.15 -44.52 -25.99
N ASP A 302 6.01 -44.22 -27.29
CA ASP A 302 7.05 -44.39 -28.30
C ASP A 302 8.07 -43.23 -28.34
N TYR A 303 7.91 -42.21 -27.49
CA TYR A 303 8.75 -41.01 -27.51
C TYR A 303 10.07 -41.23 -26.75
N GLN A 304 11.17 -41.43 -27.48
CA GLN A 304 12.51 -41.52 -26.90
C GLN A 304 12.98 -40.13 -26.43
N ILE A 305 13.14 -39.95 -25.12
CA ILE A 305 13.72 -38.72 -24.56
C ILE A 305 15.24 -38.73 -24.82
N PRO A 306 15.79 -37.74 -25.55
CA PRO A 306 17.24 -37.67 -25.77
C PRO A 306 17.96 -37.42 -24.43
N LYS A 307 18.91 -38.30 -24.11
CA LYS A 307 19.77 -38.17 -22.92
C LYS A 307 20.80 -37.06 -23.17
N HIS A 308 20.77 -36.02 -22.35
CA HIS A 308 21.85 -35.04 -22.19
C HIS A 308 22.37 -35.12 -20.76
#